data_AF-A0A9E8AUV0-F1
#
_entry.id   AF-A0A9E8AUV0-F1
#
_cell.length_a   1.000
_cell.length_b   1.000
_cell.length_c   1.000
_cell.angle_alpha   90.00
_cell.angle_beta   90.00
_cell.angle_gamma   90.00
#
_symmetry.space_group_name_H-M   'P 1'
#
loop_
_entity.id
_entity.type
_entity.pdbx_description
1 polymer ?
#
loop_
_entity_poly.entity_id
_entity_poly.type
_entity_poly.pdbx_seq_one_letter_code
_entity_poly.pdbx_strand_id
1 'polypeptide(L)'
;MDQKSKPFDSHTVELLDRHLPMSWDELLAAVRRSPQLSAVEAARAAKQRPDRTTDGLSPLPAASPPTWDGLHAVINTLHRKNLLPDDLPHTRSPSVMLTHLLSELALSLADHRRPGRDLGAASVEPKAEGVQARFETECITWLITGRLGVRAAATGSLKGYLKHGELIPEFSRDRVLQTVDTIEGLFGGALAFGTTIREEMPSLFELDDSLTV
;
A
#
# COMPACT_ATOMS: atom_id res chain seq x y z
N MET A 1 -58.16 8.65 -29.07
CA MET A 1 -57.31 8.52 -30.26
C MET A 1 -56.31 9.67 -30.25
N ASP A 2 -55.29 9.54 -29.40
CA ASP A 2 -53.97 8.92 -29.64
C ASP A 2 -53.01 9.98 -30.22
N GLN A 3 -52.31 10.70 -29.35
CA GLN A 3 -50.90 10.46 -28.98
C GLN A 3 -49.97 10.29 -30.19
N LYS A 4 -49.05 11.25 -30.34
CA LYS A 4 -47.62 10.96 -30.55
C LYS A 4 -46.78 12.18 -30.18
N SER A 5 -46.64 12.35 -28.87
CA SER A 5 -45.50 13.06 -28.28
C SER A 5 -44.23 12.34 -28.71
N LYS A 6 -43.34 13.02 -29.43
CA LYS A 6 -42.00 12.50 -29.70
C LYS A 6 -41.23 12.47 -28.36
N PRO A 7 -40.66 11.33 -27.95
CA PRO A 7 -39.85 11.29 -26.75
C PRO A 7 -38.54 12.04 -27.02
N PHE A 8 -38.20 12.95 -26.11
CA PHE A 8 -36.85 13.49 -26.01
C PHE A 8 -35.89 12.33 -25.75
N ASP A 9 -34.80 12.29 -26.52
CA ASP A 9 -33.76 11.27 -26.50
C ASP A 9 -33.27 10.96 -25.07
N SER A 10 -33.63 9.78 -24.58
CA SER A 10 -33.12 9.19 -23.34
C SER A 10 -31.75 8.51 -23.54
N HIS A 11 -30.98 8.90 -24.57
CA HIS A 11 -29.69 8.29 -24.89
C HIS A 11 -28.48 9.13 -24.47
N THR A 12 -28.69 10.32 -23.91
CA THR A 12 -27.58 11.19 -23.48
C THR A 12 -27.06 10.84 -22.08
N VAL A 13 -27.79 10.04 -21.30
CA VAL A 13 -27.41 9.68 -19.91
C VAL A 13 -26.54 8.42 -19.87
N GLU A 14 -26.65 7.50 -20.83
CA GLU A 14 -25.87 6.24 -20.82
C GLU A 14 -24.45 6.34 -21.41
N LEU A 15 -24.07 7.49 -21.99
CA LEU A 15 -22.76 7.68 -22.63
C LEU A 15 -21.76 8.50 -21.81
N LEU A 16 -22.20 9.14 -20.73
CA LEU A 16 -21.34 9.90 -19.80
C LEU A 16 -20.83 9.07 -18.62
N ASP A 17 -21.35 7.84 -18.42
CA ASP A 17 -20.85 6.89 -17.42
C ASP A 17 -19.61 6.12 -17.87
N ARG A 18 -19.16 6.32 -19.13
CA ARG A 18 -17.93 5.71 -19.64
C ARG A 18 -16.71 6.51 -19.20
N HIS A 19 -16.17 6.07 -18.07
CA HIS A 19 -14.81 6.33 -17.57
C HIS A 19 -14.60 7.64 -16.81
N LEU A 20 -15.35 7.83 -15.72
CA LEU A 20 -14.74 8.54 -14.60
C LEU A 20 -13.44 7.82 -14.21
N PRO A 21 -12.29 8.52 -14.13
CA PRO A 21 -11.07 7.92 -13.67
C PRO A 21 -11.31 7.36 -12.27
N MET A 22 -11.06 6.06 -12.10
CA MET A 22 -11.19 5.33 -10.84
C MET A 22 -10.69 6.19 -9.67
N SER A 23 -11.54 6.32 -8.64
CA SER A 23 -11.20 7.08 -7.45
C SER A 23 -9.96 6.48 -6.79
N TRP A 24 -9.25 7.29 -5.98
CA TRP A 24 -8.08 6.79 -5.27
C TRP A 24 -8.46 5.65 -4.33
N ASP A 25 -9.61 5.73 -3.67
CA ASP A 25 -10.10 4.70 -2.74
C ASP A 25 -10.41 3.36 -3.42
N GLU A 26 -11.07 3.40 -4.58
CA GLU A 26 -11.34 2.20 -5.37
C GLU A 26 -10.04 1.54 -5.85
N LEU A 27 -9.07 2.35 -6.28
CA LEU A 27 -7.77 1.86 -6.73
C LEU A 27 -7.00 1.22 -5.57
N LEU A 28 -6.97 1.88 -4.42
CA LEU A 28 -6.37 1.38 -3.18
C LEU A 28 -6.97 0.03 -2.77
N ALA A 29 -8.31 -0.08 -2.79
CA ALA A 29 -9.00 -1.31 -2.45
C ALA A 29 -8.70 -2.44 -3.44
N ALA A 30 -8.69 -2.14 -4.75
CA ALA A 30 -8.39 -3.12 -5.79
C ALA A 30 -6.94 -3.65 -5.72
N VAL A 31 -5.98 -2.74 -5.49
CA VAL A 31 -4.56 -3.08 -5.33
C VAL A 31 -4.34 -3.95 -4.09
N ARG A 32 -5.02 -3.66 -2.98
CA ARG A 32 -4.95 -4.48 -1.75
C ARG A 32 -5.51 -5.89 -1.91
N ARG A 33 -6.52 -6.07 -2.77
CA ARG A 33 -7.15 -7.38 -3.04
C ARG A 33 -6.35 -8.25 -4.01
N SER A 34 -5.26 -7.73 -4.58
CA SER A 34 -4.49 -8.43 -5.62
C SER A 34 -3.01 -8.61 -5.25
N PRO A 35 -2.67 -9.27 -4.12
CA PRO A 35 -1.27 -9.46 -3.70
C PRO A 35 -0.45 -10.34 -4.65
N GLN A 36 -1.10 -11.15 -5.49
CA GLN A 36 -0.46 -11.98 -6.52
C GLN A 36 0.06 -11.18 -7.73
N LEU A 37 -0.35 -9.92 -7.88
CA LEU A 37 0.15 -9.00 -8.90
C LEU A 37 1.02 -7.94 -8.25
N SER A 38 1.93 -7.32 -9.00
CA SER A 38 2.52 -6.05 -8.58
C SER A 38 1.44 -4.98 -8.39
N ALA A 39 1.68 -3.98 -7.55
CA ALA A 39 0.76 -2.88 -7.31
C ALA A 39 0.43 -2.11 -8.60
N VAL A 40 1.41 -1.90 -9.49
CA VAL A 40 1.17 -1.27 -10.80
C VAL A 40 0.30 -2.15 -11.71
N GLU A 41 0.54 -3.46 -11.75
CA GLU A 41 -0.29 -4.39 -12.53
C GLU A 41 -1.71 -4.51 -11.99
N ALA A 42 -1.86 -4.57 -10.66
CA ALA A 42 -3.15 -4.58 -10.00
C ALA A 42 -3.93 -3.29 -10.30
N ALA A 43 -3.26 -2.14 -10.24
CA ALA A 43 -3.84 -0.84 -10.60
C ALA A 43 -4.27 -0.79 -12.08
N ARG A 44 -3.45 -1.32 -12.98
CA ARG A 44 -3.76 -1.39 -14.42
C ARG A 44 -4.94 -2.31 -14.68
N ALA A 45 -4.97 -3.49 -14.05
CA ALA A 45 -6.06 -4.44 -14.19
C ALA A 45 -7.39 -3.87 -13.68
N ALA A 46 -7.38 -3.18 -12.54
CA ALA A 46 -8.54 -2.51 -11.96
C ALA A 46 -9.12 -1.45 -12.90
N LYS A 47 -8.26 -0.61 -13.51
CA LYS A 47 -8.69 0.41 -14.48
C LYS A 47 -9.27 -0.17 -15.77
N GLN A 48 -8.77 -1.33 -16.23
CA GLN A 48 -9.19 -1.96 -17.48
C GLN A 48 -10.49 -2.77 -17.36
N ARG A 49 -10.80 -3.30 -16.16
CA ARG A 49 -12.00 -4.11 -15.91
C ARG A 49 -12.58 -3.81 -14.51
N PRO A 50 -13.24 -2.65 -14.33
CA PRO A 50 -13.85 -2.30 -13.05
C PRO A 50 -14.83 -3.39 -12.56
N ASP A 51 -15.60 -4.00 -13.46
CA ASP A 51 -16.64 -5.00 -13.16
C ASP A 51 -16.12 -6.39 -12.74
N ARG A 52 -14.83 -6.71 -12.94
CA ARG A 52 -14.27 -8.02 -12.55
C ARG A 52 -13.63 -8.03 -11.16
N THR A 53 -13.67 -6.91 -10.44
CA THR A 53 -12.95 -6.75 -9.17
C THR A 53 -13.58 -7.51 -7.99
N THR A 54 -14.72 -8.17 -8.20
CA THR A 54 -15.48 -8.84 -7.13
C THR A 54 -15.40 -10.37 -7.10
N ASP A 55 -15.15 -11.06 -8.22
CA ASP A 55 -15.55 -12.48 -8.32
C ASP A 55 -14.44 -13.54 -8.27
N GLY A 56 -13.15 -13.17 -8.15
CA GLY A 56 -12.08 -14.17 -8.35
C GLY A 56 -10.86 -14.11 -7.46
N LEU A 57 -10.75 -13.13 -6.56
CA LEU A 57 -9.54 -12.95 -5.74
C LEU A 57 -9.93 -12.88 -4.27
N SER A 58 -9.80 -14.02 -3.60
CA SER A 58 -9.99 -14.11 -2.16
C SER A 58 -9.00 -13.17 -1.47
N PRO A 59 -9.44 -12.42 -0.44
CA PRO A 59 -8.51 -11.84 0.51
C PRO A 59 -7.54 -12.93 0.98
N LEU A 60 -6.26 -12.60 1.18
CA LEU A 60 -5.38 -13.51 1.91
C LEU A 60 -6.13 -13.97 3.18
N PRO A 61 -6.22 -15.29 3.46
CA PRO A 61 -6.86 -15.77 4.68
C PRO A 61 -6.27 -15.01 5.86
N ALA A 62 -7.08 -14.71 6.88
CA ALA A 62 -6.69 -13.88 8.03
C ALA A 62 -5.30 -14.29 8.52
N ALA A 63 -4.30 -13.51 8.09
CA ALA A 63 -2.96 -14.02 8.03
C ALA A 63 -2.35 -13.86 9.43
N SER A 64 -1.64 -14.89 9.91
CA SER A 64 -0.97 -14.87 11.21
C SER A 64 -0.15 -13.57 11.38
N PRO A 65 -0.02 -13.06 12.61
CA PRO A 65 0.76 -11.86 12.84
C PRO A 65 2.22 -12.07 12.41
N PRO A 66 2.95 -11.00 12.09
CA PRO A 66 4.39 -11.09 11.85
C PRO A 66 5.11 -11.70 13.07
N THR A 67 6.14 -12.49 12.82
CA THR A 67 6.99 -13.14 13.82
C THR A 67 8.32 -12.40 13.94
N TRP A 68 9.06 -12.65 15.03
CA TRP A 68 10.41 -12.10 15.18
C TRP A 68 11.42 -12.76 14.25
N ASP A 69 11.32 -14.07 14.02
CA ASP A 69 12.21 -14.77 13.10
C ASP A 69 12.04 -14.27 11.66
N GLY A 70 10.79 -14.12 11.21
CA GLY A 70 10.48 -13.52 9.93
C GLY A 70 11.00 -12.08 9.81
N LEU A 71 10.92 -11.29 10.87
CA LEU A 71 11.52 -9.96 10.91
C LEU A 71 13.04 -9.97 10.86
N HIS A 72 13.71 -10.94 11.50
CA HIS A 72 15.15 -11.08 11.39
C HIS A 72 15.57 -11.35 9.94
N ALA A 73 14.82 -12.15 9.18
CA ALA A 73 15.05 -12.34 7.76
C ALA A 73 14.89 -11.03 6.95
N VAL A 74 13.88 -10.22 7.28
CA VAL A 74 13.68 -8.89 6.68
C VAL A 74 14.85 -7.97 6.99
N ILE A 75 15.23 -7.83 8.26
CA ILE A 75 16.33 -6.98 8.73
C ILE A 75 17.65 -7.39 8.06
N ASN A 76 17.94 -8.69 8.01
CA ASN A 76 19.14 -9.20 7.33
C ASN A 76 19.14 -8.90 5.82
N THR A 77 17.97 -8.93 5.19
CA THR A 77 17.84 -8.56 3.78
C THR A 77 18.08 -7.07 3.55
N LEU A 78 17.54 -6.22 4.41
CA LEU A 78 17.77 -4.77 4.36
C LEU A 78 19.23 -4.43 4.63
N HIS A 79 19.84 -5.05 5.64
CA HIS A 79 21.25 -4.87 5.98
C HIS A 79 22.17 -5.22 4.81
N ARG A 80 21.99 -6.40 4.20
CA ARG A 80 22.78 -6.83 3.02
C ARG A 80 22.65 -5.90 1.81
N LYS A 81 21.54 -5.17 1.72
CA LYS A 81 21.26 -4.21 0.64
C LYS A 81 21.65 -2.77 1.00
N ASN A 82 22.23 -2.53 2.18
CA ASN A 82 22.52 -1.20 2.73
C ASN A 82 21.27 -0.29 2.79
N LEU A 83 20.12 -0.89 3.14
CA LEU A 83 18.82 -0.22 3.26
C LEU A 83 18.26 -0.28 4.69
N LEU A 84 19.05 -0.77 5.65
CA LEU A 84 18.62 -0.83 7.05
C LEU A 84 18.70 0.59 7.66
N PRO A 85 17.64 1.10 8.30
CA PRO A 85 17.69 2.37 9.01
C PRO A 85 18.70 2.34 10.16
N ASP A 86 19.31 3.49 10.44
CA ASP A 86 20.29 3.62 11.55
C ASP A 86 19.64 3.36 12.92
N ASP A 87 18.40 3.82 13.09
CA ASP A 87 17.64 3.72 14.33
C ASP A 87 16.45 2.74 14.19
N LEU A 88 16.43 1.73 15.06
CA LEU A 88 15.32 0.81 15.20
C LEU A 88 14.54 1.06 16.50
N PRO A 89 13.21 0.96 16.49
CA PRO A 89 12.40 1.19 17.68
C PRO A 89 12.63 0.10 18.72
N HIS A 90 12.68 0.51 19.99
CA HIS A 90 12.68 -0.42 21.12
C HIS A 90 11.25 -0.95 21.33
N THR A 91 10.90 -2.03 20.65
CA THR A 91 9.56 -2.63 20.70
C THR A 91 9.63 -4.15 20.84
N ARG A 92 8.63 -4.72 21.54
CA ARG A 92 8.40 -6.18 21.59
C ARG A 92 7.41 -6.66 20.52
N SER A 93 6.84 -5.74 19.74
CA SER A 93 5.84 -6.04 18.72
C SER A 93 6.47 -6.13 17.32
N PRO A 94 6.43 -7.32 16.67
CA PRO A 94 6.88 -7.46 15.30
C PRO A 94 6.15 -6.54 14.32
N SER A 95 4.84 -6.37 14.47
CA SER A 95 4.06 -5.46 13.62
C SER A 95 4.54 -4.01 13.70
N VAL A 96 4.93 -3.53 14.89
CA VAL A 96 5.47 -2.18 15.08
C VAL A 96 6.82 -2.04 14.40
N MET A 97 7.73 -3.01 14.59
CA MET A 97 9.03 -3.02 13.94
C MET A 97 8.90 -3.05 12.40
N LEU A 98 8.03 -3.91 11.87
CA LEU A 98 7.76 -3.99 10.42
C LEU A 98 7.24 -2.66 9.86
N THR A 99 6.27 -2.06 10.54
CA THR A 99 5.66 -0.78 10.10
C THR A 99 6.68 0.35 10.10
N HIS A 100 7.59 0.37 11.09
CA HIS A 100 8.71 1.31 11.13
C HIS A 100 9.64 1.12 9.93
N LEU A 101 10.13 -0.10 9.72
CA LEU A 101 11.02 -0.42 8.59
C LEU A 101 10.41 -0.02 7.24
N LEU A 102 9.12 -0.33 7.02
CA LEU A 102 8.42 0.05 5.80
C LEU A 102 8.30 1.57 5.63
N SER A 103 8.06 2.30 6.72
CA SER A 103 7.95 3.75 6.69
C SER A 103 9.29 4.42 6.36
N GLU A 104 10.38 3.94 6.98
CA GLU A 104 11.74 4.43 6.67
C GLU A 104 12.15 4.13 5.22
N LEU A 105 11.84 2.92 4.72
CA LEU A 105 12.08 2.57 3.31
C LEU A 105 11.26 3.43 2.36
N ALA A 106 9.98 3.67 2.68
CA ALA A 106 9.11 4.50 1.88
C ALA A 106 9.58 5.96 1.85
N LEU A 107 10.02 6.51 2.99
CA LEU A 107 10.61 7.85 3.07
C LEU A 107 11.88 7.95 2.21
N SER A 108 12.82 7.02 2.41
CA SER A 108 14.06 6.97 1.64
C SER A 108 13.77 6.91 0.14
N LEU A 109 12.97 5.94 -0.33
CA LEU A 109 12.73 5.75 -1.76
C LEU A 109 11.85 6.85 -2.39
N ALA A 110 10.95 7.47 -1.64
CA ALA A 110 10.15 8.60 -2.12
C ALA A 110 11.02 9.84 -2.35
N ASP A 111 12.04 10.06 -1.52
CA ASP A 111 12.95 11.21 -1.61
C ASP A 111 13.97 11.05 -2.77
N HIS A 112 14.45 9.83 -3.04
CA HIS A 112 15.51 9.55 -4.02
C HIS A 112 15.07 9.55 -5.51
N ARG A 113 13.77 9.56 -5.82
CA ARG A 113 13.25 9.43 -7.21
C ARG A 113 12.73 10.73 -7.85
N ARG A 114 13.05 11.91 -7.32
CA ARG A 114 12.68 13.17 -7.98
C ARG A 114 13.42 13.30 -9.33
N PRO A 115 12.72 13.42 -10.48
CA PRO A 115 13.34 13.89 -11.71
C PRO A 115 13.92 15.27 -11.44
N GLY A 116 15.06 15.55 -12.08
CA GLY A 116 15.82 16.79 -11.94
C GLY A 116 14.92 18.01 -11.77
N ARG A 117 15.23 18.76 -10.71
CA ARG A 117 14.76 20.11 -10.45
C ARG A 117 15.00 20.93 -11.72
N ASP A 118 14.00 21.09 -12.57
CA ASP A 118 14.08 22.00 -13.69
C ASP A 118 14.30 23.40 -13.12
N LEU A 119 15.47 23.95 -13.41
CA LEU A 119 15.87 25.31 -13.12
C LEU A 119 14.95 26.24 -13.91
N GLY A 120 13.76 26.54 -13.37
CA GLY A 120 12.84 27.46 -14.01
C GLY A 120 11.46 27.62 -13.36
N ALA A 121 10.99 26.67 -12.54
CA ALA A 121 9.67 26.77 -11.93
C ALA A 121 9.75 27.06 -10.43
N ALA A 122 8.92 28.01 -10.00
CA ALA A 122 8.81 28.56 -8.65
C ALA A 122 9.06 27.56 -7.52
N SER A 123 9.93 27.97 -6.60
CA SER A 123 10.15 27.42 -5.26
C SER A 123 8.86 26.88 -4.63
N VAL A 124 8.65 25.57 -4.69
CA VAL A 124 7.70 24.90 -3.80
C VAL A 124 8.25 25.08 -2.39
N GLU A 125 7.45 25.67 -1.50
CA GLU A 125 7.85 25.88 -0.11
C GLU A 125 8.24 24.53 0.52
N PRO A 126 9.38 24.44 1.24
CA PRO A 126 9.86 23.20 1.85
C PRO A 126 8.83 22.56 2.82
N LYS A 127 7.88 23.36 3.31
CA LYS A 127 6.77 22.89 4.15
C LYS A 127 5.74 22.06 3.37
N ALA A 128 5.42 22.42 2.12
CA ALA A 128 4.49 21.68 1.28
C ALA A 128 5.11 20.34 0.81
N GLU A 129 6.41 20.32 0.53
CA GLU A 129 7.16 19.13 0.14
C GLU A 129 7.16 18.07 1.26
N GLY A 130 7.37 18.50 2.51
CA GLY A 130 7.30 17.62 3.66
C GLY A 130 5.91 17.02 3.89
N VAL A 131 4.84 17.73 3.56
CA VAL A 131 3.46 17.22 3.67
C VAL A 131 3.16 16.18 2.60
N GLN A 132 3.57 16.43 1.35
CA GLN A 132 3.42 15.48 0.25
C GLN A 132 4.19 14.17 0.52
N ALA A 133 5.47 14.27 0.90
CA ALA A 133 6.29 13.09 1.15
C ALA A 133 5.70 12.23 2.28
N ARG A 134 5.24 12.85 3.36
CA ARG A 134 4.56 12.15 4.46
C ARG A 134 3.29 11.44 4.01
N PHE A 135 2.43 12.12 3.24
CA PHE A 135 1.21 11.50 2.73
C PHE A 135 1.50 10.29 1.84
N GLU A 136 2.51 10.38 0.98
CA GLU A 136 2.91 9.26 0.14
C GLU A 136 3.49 8.10 0.94
N THR A 137 4.34 8.38 1.93
CA THR A 137 4.84 7.38 2.88
C THR A 137 3.67 6.67 3.57
N GLU A 138 2.67 7.41 4.05
CA GLU A 138 1.47 6.83 4.66
C GLU A 138 0.72 5.92 3.69
N CYS A 139 0.53 6.35 2.43
CA CYS A 139 -0.10 5.52 1.40
C CYS A 139 0.70 4.26 1.10
N ILE A 140 2.02 4.36 0.95
CA ILE A 140 2.92 3.24 0.64
C ILE A 140 2.87 2.21 1.77
N THR A 141 3.10 2.64 3.02
CA THR A 141 3.07 1.76 4.19
C THR A 141 1.72 1.09 4.36
N TRP A 142 0.62 1.84 4.19
CA TRP A 142 -0.74 1.32 4.32
C TRP A 142 -1.11 0.32 3.20
N LEU A 143 -0.63 0.55 1.97
CA LEU A 143 -0.80 -0.39 0.87
C LEU A 143 -0.03 -1.69 1.10
N ILE A 144 1.27 -1.60 1.42
CA ILE A 144 2.12 -2.77 1.65
C ILE A 144 1.56 -3.60 2.80
N THR A 145 1.37 -3.01 3.99
CA THR A 145 0.81 -3.73 5.14
C THR A 145 -0.52 -4.40 4.82
N GLY A 146 -1.38 -3.73 4.05
CA GLY A 146 -2.63 -4.30 3.56
C GLY A 146 -2.46 -5.50 2.65
N ARG A 147 -1.51 -5.44 1.71
CA ARG A 147 -1.18 -6.52 0.77
C ARG A 147 -0.46 -7.68 1.46
N LEU A 148 0.26 -7.42 2.54
CA LEU A 148 0.88 -8.44 3.40
C LEU A 148 -0.11 -9.09 4.38
N GLY A 149 -1.35 -8.58 4.49
CA GLY A 149 -2.33 -9.05 5.48
C GLY A 149 -2.02 -8.62 6.91
N VAL A 150 -1.20 -7.58 7.11
CA VAL A 150 -0.85 -7.01 8.41
C VAL A 150 -1.80 -5.86 8.73
N ARG A 151 -2.36 -5.86 9.95
CA ARG A 151 -3.18 -4.75 10.42
C ARG A 151 -2.29 -3.55 10.76
N ALA A 152 -2.20 -2.59 9.85
CA ALA A 152 -1.70 -1.25 10.13
C ALA A 152 -2.84 -0.24 10.01
N ALA A 153 -2.94 0.66 10.98
CA ALA A 153 -3.86 1.78 10.90
C ALA A 153 -3.35 2.79 9.86
N ALA A 154 -4.27 3.42 9.13
CA ALA A 154 -3.93 4.68 8.47
C ALA A 154 -3.58 5.72 9.55
N THR A 155 -2.55 6.51 9.30
CA THR A 155 -2.09 7.58 10.19
C THR A 155 -2.25 8.94 9.51
N GLY A 156 -2.05 10.01 10.28
CA GLY A 156 -1.95 11.39 9.78
C GLY A 156 -2.98 11.79 8.73
N SER A 157 -2.49 12.28 7.60
CA SER A 157 -3.32 12.85 6.52
C SER A 157 -4.11 11.78 5.78
N LEU A 158 -3.56 10.57 5.61
CA LEU A 158 -4.29 9.45 5.02
C LEU A 158 -5.50 9.07 5.88
N LYS A 159 -5.36 9.06 7.20
CA LYS A 159 -6.48 8.79 8.12
C LYS A 159 -7.56 9.87 8.01
N GLY A 160 -7.15 11.13 7.96
CA GLY A 160 -8.05 12.27 7.77
C GLY A 160 -8.87 12.13 6.49
N TYR A 161 -8.20 11.83 5.38
CA TYR A 161 -8.85 11.55 4.10
C TYR A 161 -9.83 10.37 4.17
N LEU A 162 -9.37 9.20 4.60
CA LEU A 162 -10.18 7.97 4.59
C LEU A 162 -11.38 8.01 5.56
N LYS A 163 -11.25 8.69 6.70
CA LYS A 163 -12.28 8.69 7.76
C LYS A 163 -13.19 9.92 7.70
N HIS A 164 -12.64 11.07 7.31
CA HIS A 164 -13.31 12.37 7.43
C HIS A 164 -13.47 13.07 6.09
N GLY A 165 -12.97 12.49 4.98
CA GLY A 165 -13.03 13.12 3.65
C GLY A 165 -12.18 14.39 3.56
N GLU A 166 -11.14 14.51 4.39
CA GLU A 166 -10.24 15.66 4.36
C GLU A 166 -9.52 15.77 3.01
N LEU A 167 -9.16 17.00 2.63
CA LEU A 167 -8.45 17.25 1.37
C LEU A 167 -7.09 16.56 1.37
N ILE A 168 -6.83 15.77 0.32
CA ILE A 168 -5.53 15.17 0.08
C ILE A 168 -4.55 16.23 -0.45
N PRO A 169 -3.29 16.22 -0.01
CA PRO A 169 -2.26 17.04 -0.64
C PRO A 169 -2.02 16.56 -2.07
N GLU A 170 -1.40 17.41 -2.90
CA GLU A 170 -0.94 16.96 -4.21
C GLU A 170 0.10 15.84 -4.06
N PHE A 171 -0.11 14.73 -4.76
CA PHE A 171 0.76 13.55 -4.68
C PHE A 171 0.75 12.78 -6.01
N SER A 172 1.76 11.94 -6.22
CA SER A 172 1.85 11.10 -7.43
C SER A 172 1.40 9.66 -7.13
N ARG A 173 0.24 9.27 -7.69
CA ARG A 173 -0.28 7.89 -7.62
C ARG A 173 0.72 6.90 -8.19
N ASP A 174 1.33 7.22 -9.32
CA ASP A 174 2.29 6.33 -9.99
C ASP A 174 3.57 6.18 -9.16
N ARG A 175 4.03 7.25 -8.50
CA ARG A 175 5.19 7.18 -7.59
C ARG A 175 4.89 6.26 -6.40
N VAL A 176 3.73 6.43 -5.77
CA VAL A 176 3.29 5.56 -4.67
C VAL A 176 3.31 4.08 -5.12
N LEU A 177 2.67 3.76 -6.24
CA LEU A 177 2.59 2.38 -6.73
C LEU A 177 3.96 1.80 -7.13
N GLN A 178 4.81 2.58 -7.79
CA GLN A 178 6.16 2.15 -8.14
C GLN A 178 7.05 1.93 -6.92
N THR A 179 6.90 2.75 -5.87
CA THR A 179 7.65 2.56 -4.62
C THR A 179 7.16 1.32 -3.88
N VAL A 180 5.84 1.05 -3.87
CA VAL A 180 5.29 -0.21 -3.35
C VAL A 180 5.92 -1.40 -4.07
N ASP A 181 5.94 -1.41 -5.40
CA ASP A 181 6.56 -2.49 -6.19
C ASP A 181 8.06 -2.64 -5.91
N THR A 182 8.75 -1.52 -5.73
CA THR A 182 10.19 -1.52 -5.43
C THR A 182 10.45 -2.19 -4.08
N ILE A 183 9.69 -1.82 -3.03
CA ILE A 183 9.85 -2.37 -1.69
C ILE A 183 9.46 -3.84 -1.66
N GLU A 184 8.29 -4.19 -2.19
CA GLU A 184 7.83 -5.59 -2.26
C GLU A 184 8.81 -6.45 -3.08
N GLY A 185 9.36 -5.90 -4.16
CA GLY A 185 10.36 -6.56 -5.00
C GLY A 185 11.67 -6.90 -4.27
N LEU A 186 12.03 -6.18 -3.20
CA LEU A 186 13.19 -6.54 -2.35
C LEU A 186 13.04 -7.93 -1.71
N PHE A 187 11.80 -8.38 -1.54
CA PHE A 187 11.41 -9.61 -0.86
C PHE A 187 10.71 -10.61 -1.81
N GLY A 188 10.82 -10.42 -3.13
CA GLY A 188 10.22 -11.31 -4.12
C GLY A 188 8.73 -11.07 -4.40
N GLY A 189 8.19 -9.91 -4.03
CA GLY A 189 6.79 -9.52 -4.21
C GLY A 189 5.94 -9.68 -2.94
N ALA A 190 4.71 -9.17 -2.96
CA ALA A 190 3.84 -9.14 -1.77
C ALA A 190 3.58 -10.52 -1.14
N LEU A 191 3.38 -11.57 -1.97
CA LEU A 191 3.12 -12.91 -1.45
C LEU A 191 4.34 -13.50 -0.73
N ALA A 192 5.51 -13.48 -1.38
CA ALA A 192 6.75 -13.99 -0.79
C ALA A 192 7.12 -13.20 0.47
N PHE A 193 6.99 -11.88 0.43
CA PHE A 193 7.20 -11.04 1.60
C PHE A 193 6.23 -11.40 2.74
N GLY A 194 4.96 -11.60 2.41
CA GLY A 194 3.94 -12.03 3.37
C GLY A 194 4.27 -13.38 4.00
N THR A 195 4.82 -14.33 3.26
CA THR A 195 5.30 -15.61 3.80
C THR A 195 6.50 -15.40 4.72
N THR A 196 7.50 -14.65 4.28
CA THR A 196 8.74 -14.42 5.05
C THR A 196 8.47 -13.81 6.41
N ILE A 197 7.61 -12.79 6.52
CA ILE A 197 7.32 -12.15 7.82
C ILE A 197 6.61 -13.08 8.82
N ARG A 198 6.17 -14.26 8.40
CA ARG A 198 5.47 -15.27 9.21
C ARG A 198 6.31 -16.51 9.45
N GLU A 199 7.53 -16.55 8.94
CA GLU A 199 8.45 -17.65 9.23
C GLU A 199 8.71 -17.70 10.73
N GLU A 200 8.52 -18.88 11.32
CA GLU A 200 8.82 -19.14 12.72
C GLU A 200 9.76 -20.34 12.74
N MET A 201 10.91 -20.18 13.38
CA MET A 201 11.80 -21.31 13.59
C MET A 201 11.15 -22.23 14.61
N PRO A 202 10.93 -23.52 14.28
CA PRO A 202 10.40 -24.46 15.26
C PRO A 202 11.36 -24.57 16.43
N SER A 203 10.82 -24.48 17.65
CA SER A 203 11.60 -24.69 18.88
C SER A 203 12.26 -26.06 18.85
N LEU A 204 13.57 -26.11 19.12
CA LEU A 204 14.31 -27.36 19.29
C LEU A 204 14.00 -28.04 20.64
N PHE A 205 13.26 -27.36 21.51
CA PHE A 205 12.87 -27.86 22.82
C PHE A 205 11.35 -28.00 22.86
N GLU A 206 10.87 -29.20 23.17
CA GLU A 206 9.46 -29.40 23.52
C GLU A 206 9.19 -28.59 24.80
N LEU A 207 8.28 -27.62 24.72
CA LEU A 207 7.78 -26.95 25.91
C LEU A 207 6.94 -27.97 26.67
N ASP A 208 7.37 -28.29 27.89
CA ASP A 208 6.62 -29.13 28.80
C ASP A 208 5.26 -28.44 29.06
N ASP A 209 4.16 -29.07 28.64
CA ASP A 209 2.77 -28.56 28.77
C ASP A 209 2.37 -28.23 30.22
N SER A 210 3.22 -28.58 31.19
CA SER A 210 3.07 -28.28 32.61
C SER A 210 3.32 -26.81 32.99
N LEU A 211 3.81 -25.96 32.08
CA LEU A 211 4.14 -24.55 32.37
C LEU A 211 3.18 -23.51 31.75
N THR A 212 2.13 -23.93 31.05
CA THR A 212 1.07 -23.01 30.63
C THR A 212 0.06 -22.81 31.77
N VAL A 213 0.29 -21.79 32.60
CA VAL A 213 -0.67 -21.27 33.60
C VAL A 213 -1.28 -19.96 33.09
#